data_AF-A0A439DSE7-F1
#
_entry.id   AF-A0A439DSE7-F1
#
_cell.length_a   1.000
_cell.length_b   1.000
_cell.length_c   1.000
_cell.angle_alpha   90.00
_cell.angle_beta   90.00
_cell.angle_gamma   90.00
#
_symmetry.space_group_name_H-M   'P 1'
#
loop_
_entity.id
_entity.type
_entity.pdbx_description
1 polymer ?
#
loop_
_entity_poly.entity_id
_entity_poly.type
_entity_poly.pdbx_seq_one_letter_code
_entity_poly.pdbx_strand_id
1 'polypeptide(L)'
;MAQAVLVRPTRTVFVLEDAHWIDPPSDEVLSQFAASLSATTSTPVCVVPYGRDQFEVARRVEVARCGTRLPAKKLSVSRLRAKLHEALTMTEGAKRVAEGFAATGGAARGADLFEQRVLAVTDGK
;
A
#
# COMPACT_ATOMS: atom_id res chain seq x y z
N MET A 1 -5.35 20.30 18.36
CA MET A 1 -5.40 19.34 19.48
C MET A 1 -6.09 18.10 18.95
N ALA A 2 -5.54 16.88 18.89
CA ALA A 2 -4.34 16.27 19.44
C ALA A 2 -3.78 15.28 18.40
N GLN A 3 -2.46 15.09 18.35
CA GLN A 3 -1.85 14.07 17.49
C GLN A 3 -1.07 13.10 18.37
N ALA A 4 -1.57 11.87 18.47
CA ALA A 4 -0.90 10.78 19.16
C ALA A 4 -0.35 9.81 18.11
N VAL A 5 0.86 10.07 17.62
CA VAL A 5 1.66 9.01 16.98
C VAL A 5 2.46 8.36 18.09
N LEU A 6 1.92 7.24 18.59
CA LEU A 6 2.61 6.43 19.57
C LEU A 6 3.73 5.66 18.86
N VAL A 7 4.97 6.15 18.94
CA VAL A 7 6.15 5.39 18.50
C VAL A 7 6.33 4.24 19.48
N ARG A 8 5.88 3.03 19.09
CA ARG A 8 6.16 1.83 19.86
C ARG A 8 7.50 1.23 19.40
N PRO A 9 8.43 0.93 20.34
CA PRO A 9 9.66 0.21 20.01
C PRO A 9 9.38 -1.25 19.60
N THR A 10 8.15 -1.74 19.76
CA THR A 10 7.69 -3.05 19.32
C THR A 10 7.00 -2.97 17.95
N ARG A 11 7.25 -3.96 17.10
CA ARG A 11 6.61 -4.11 15.78
C ARG A 11 5.09 -4.10 15.94
N THR A 12 4.43 -3.14 15.31
CA THR A 12 2.97 -2.93 15.40
C THR A 12 2.32 -3.48 14.14
N VAL A 13 1.33 -4.36 14.32
CA VAL A 13 0.51 -4.90 13.23
C VAL A 13 -0.76 -4.07 13.15
N PHE A 14 -1.04 -3.50 11.98
CA PHE A 14 -2.33 -2.87 11.68
C PHE A 14 -3.19 -3.88 10.92
N VAL A 15 -4.40 -4.14 11.42
CA VAL A 15 -5.41 -4.95 10.75
C VAL A 15 -6.52 -3.99 10.33
N LEU A 16 -6.68 -3.80 9.01
CA LEU A 16 -7.82 -3.07 8.46
C LEU A 16 -8.84 -4.11 8.02
N GLU A 17 -9.92 -4.24 8.79
CA GLU A 17 -11.12 -4.96 8.37
C GLU A 17 -12.02 -3.97 7.61
N ASP A 18 -12.75 -4.44 6.60
CA ASP A 18 -13.83 -3.69 5.93
C ASP A 18 -13.45 -2.44 5.11
N ALA A 19 -12.21 -2.35 4.60
CA ALA A 19 -11.85 -1.35 3.61
C ALA A 19 -12.59 -1.59 2.28
N HIS A 20 -13.76 -1.00 2.12
CA HIS A 20 -14.47 -0.92 0.85
C HIS A 20 -13.68 0.05 -0.04
N TRP A 21 -12.89 -0.51 -0.97
CA TRP A 21 -11.91 0.21 -1.81
C TRP A 21 -12.48 1.29 -2.75
N ILE A 22 -13.79 1.57 -2.69
CA ILE A 22 -14.49 2.49 -3.59
C ILE A 22 -15.70 3.11 -2.85
N ASP A 23 -15.47 3.70 -1.67
CA ASP A 23 -16.38 4.71 -1.14
C ASP A 23 -15.58 5.97 -0.71
N PRO A 24 -16.07 7.18 -1.02
CA PRO A 24 -15.33 8.42 -0.76
C PRO A 24 -14.86 8.59 0.70
N PRO A 25 -15.65 8.19 1.72
CA PRO A 25 -15.18 8.17 3.10
C PRO A 25 -13.99 7.23 3.34
N SER A 26 -14.02 6.01 2.80
CA SER A 26 -12.92 5.05 2.92
C SER A 26 -11.65 5.50 2.20
N ASP A 27 -11.76 6.17 1.04
CA ASP A 27 -10.61 6.68 0.29
C ASP A 27 -9.81 7.73 1.08
N GLU A 28 -10.50 8.66 1.76
CA GLU A 28 -9.84 9.68 2.61
C GLU A 28 -9.15 9.03 3.83
N VAL A 29 -9.82 8.07 4.47
CA VAL A 29 -9.25 7.32 5.61
C VAL A 29 -8.04 6.50 5.18
N LEU A 30 -8.12 5.82 4.04
CA LEU A 30 -7.02 5.04 3.46
C LEU A 30 -5.85 5.95 3.04
N SER A 31 -6.15 7.11 2.45
CA SER A 31 -5.17 8.13 2.07
C SER A 31 -4.43 8.69 3.29
N GLN A 32 -5.15 9.12 4.33
CA GLN A 32 -4.55 9.62 5.57
C GLN A 32 -3.75 8.53 6.29
N PHE A 33 -4.26 7.31 6.33
CA PHE A 33 -3.57 6.19 6.95
C PHE A 33 -2.28 5.85 6.18
N ALA A 34 -2.34 5.77 4.85
CA ALA A 34 -1.18 5.55 4.00
C ALA A 34 -0.16 6.70 4.10
N ALA A 35 -0.61 7.96 4.20
CA ALA A 35 0.26 9.13 4.41
C ALA A 35 0.92 9.11 5.80
N SER A 36 0.20 8.63 6.82
CA SER A 36 0.75 8.47 8.17
C SER A 36 1.80 7.35 8.22
N LEU A 37 1.58 6.27 7.46
CA LEU A 37 2.50 5.14 7.35
C LEU A 37 3.65 5.38 6.37
N SER A 38 3.52 6.28 5.39
CA SER A 38 4.59 6.53 4.40
C SER A 38 5.82 7.17 5.04
N ALA A 39 5.65 7.85 6.17
CA ALA A 39 6.73 8.30 7.06
C ALA A 39 7.52 7.12 7.68
N THR A 40 6.94 5.92 7.70
CA THR A 40 7.58 4.65 8.05
C THR A 40 7.82 3.85 6.77
N THR A 41 8.86 4.22 6.03
CA THR A 41 9.12 3.92 4.60
C THR A 41 9.32 2.42 4.24
N SER A 42 9.01 1.49 5.12
CA SER A 42 9.21 0.06 4.88
C SER A 42 8.34 -0.81 5.78
N THR A 43 7.03 -0.85 5.52
CA THR A 43 6.10 -1.71 6.25
C THR A 43 5.71 -2.91 5.39
N PRO A 44 6.23 -4.13 5.68
CA PRO A 44 5.78 -5.32 4.99
C PRO A 44 4.32 -5.65 5.31
N VAL A 45 3.58 -6.11 4.32
CA VAL A 45 2.12 -6.32 4.42
C VAL A 45 1.74 -7.79 4.30
N CYS A 46 0.61 -8.20 4.89
CA CYS A 46 -0.04 -9.48 4.62
C CYS A 46 -1.40 -9.21 3.97
N VAL A 47 -1.56 -9.57 2.69
CA VAL A 47 -2.77 -9.30 1.91
C VAL A 47 -3.73 -10.49 1.97
N VAL A 48 -4.99 -10.23 2.32
CA VAL A 48 -6.09 -11.21 2.29
C VAL A 48 -7.07 -10.83 1.18
N PRO A 49 -6.95 -11.39 -0.04
CA PRO A 49 -7.81 -11.00 -1.15
C PRO A 49 -9.18 -11.67 -1.07
N TYR A 50 -10.24 -10.89 -1.28
CA TYR A 50 -11.64 -11.32 -1.29
C TYR A 50 -12.28 -11.24 -2.69
N GLY A 51 -11.76 -10.42 -3.60
CA GLY A 51 -12.36 -10.27 -4.92
C GLY A 51 -11.64 -9.29 -5.84
N ARG A 52 -12.19 -9.13 -7.06
CA ARG A 52 -11.75 -8.13 -8.04
C ARG A 52 -10.24 -8.26 -8.34
N ASP A 53 -9.56 -7.13 -8.44
CA ASP A 53 -8.15 -6.96 -8.69
C ASP A 53 -7.25 -7.25 -7.47
N GLN A 54 -7.82 -7.45 -6.28
CA GLN A 54 -7.05 -7.75 -5.07
C GLN A 54 -6.17 -9.00 -5.21
N PHE A 55 -6.58 -10.00 -6.01
CA PHE A 55 -5.77 -11.19 -6.27
C PHE A 55 -4.50 -10.88 -7.06
N GLU A 56 -4.59 -9.93 -7.98
CA GLU A 56 -3.47 -9.46 -8.79
C GLU A 56 -2.50 -8.65 -7.92
N VAL A 57 -3.04 -7.74 -7.12
CA VAL A 57 -2.28 -6.94 -6.15
C VAL A 57 -1.55 -7.84 -5.14
N ALA A 58 -2.26 -8.82 -4.57
CA ALA A 58 -1.67 -9.78 -3.65
C ALA A 58 -0.56 -10.61 -4.32
N ARG A 59 -0.69 -10.92 -5.62
CA ARG A 59 0.36 -11.59 -6.40
C ARG A 59 1.57 -10.68 -6.61
N ARG A 60 1.38 -9.40 -6.94
CA ARG A 60 2.48 -8.43 -7.06
C ARG A 60 3.26 -8.29 -5.77
N VAL A 61 2.56 -8.26 -4.63
CA VAL A 61 3.18 -8.23 -3.29
C VAL A 61 4.09 -9.44 -3.06
N GLU A 62 3.60 -10.66 -3.35
CA GLU A 62 4.41 -11.89 -3.24
C GLU A 62 5.62 -11.86 -4.19
N VAL A 63 5.42 -11.48 -5.45
CA VAL A 63 6.47 -11.46 -6.49
C VAL A 63 7.55 -10.41 -6.19
N ALA A 64 7.15 -9.21 -5.75
CA ALA A 64 8.07 -8.14 -5.38
C ALA A 64 8.83 -8.42 -4.07
N ARG A 65 8.43 -9.48 -3.35
CA ARG A 65 8.92 -9.84 -2.03
C ARG A 65 8.80 -8.69 -1.03
N CYS A 66 7.68 -7.96 -1.06
CA CYS A 66 7.40 -6.87 -0.12
C CYS A 66 6.31 -7.20 0.91
N GLY A 67 5.82 -8.44 0.91
CA GLY A 67 4.81 -8.93 1.83
C GLY A 67 4.35 -10.33 1.47
N THR A 68 3.33 -10.81 2.18
CA THR A 68 2.76 -12.15 1.99
C THR A 68 1.30 -12.09 1.58
N ARG A 69 0.79 -13.21 1.06
CA ARG A 69 -0.62 -13.40 0.76
C ARG A 69 -1.21 -14.52 1.61
N LEU A 70 -2.42 -14.30 2.14
CA LEU A 70 -3.23 -15.30 2.81
C LEU A 70 -4.60 -15.37 2.11
N PRO A 71 -4.90 -16.45 1.35
CA PRO A 71 -6.22 -16.59 0.73
C PRO A 71 -7.35 -16.49 1.76
N ALA A 72 -8.40 -15.72 1.50
CA ALA A 72 -9.52 -15.51 2.43
C ALA A 72 -10.13 -16.82 2.96
N LYS A 73 -10.27 -17.84 2.10
CA LYS A 73 -10.76 -19.18 2.46
C LYS A 73 -9.89 -19.91 3.51
N LYS A 74 -8.67 -19.44 3.74
CA LYS A 74 -7.70 -19.99 4.71
C LYS A 74 -7.46 -19.03 5.88
N LEU A 75 -8.24 -17.95 6.00
CA LEU A 75 -8.06 -16.98 7.07
C LEU A 75 -8.34 -17.63 8.43
N SER A 76 -7.33 -17.59 9.29
CA SER A 76 -7.44 -17.92 10.72
C SER A 76 -6.40 -17.10 11.47
N VAL A 77 -6.64 -16.82 12.75
CA VAL A 77 -5.72 -16.02 13.60
C VAL A 77 -4.29 -16.59 13.55
N SER A 78 -4.15 -17.91 13.64
CA SER A 78 -2.85 -18.58 13.60
C SER A 78 -2.12 -18.40 12.27
N ARG A 79 -2.82 -18.52 11.14
CA ARG A 79 -2.24 -18.38 9.80
C ARG A 79 -1.93 -16.93 9.47
N LEU A 80 -2.78 -16.00 9.88
CA LEU A 80 -2.53 -14.57 9.78
C LEU A 80 -1.26 -14.20 10.54
N ARG A 81 -1.12 -14.64 11.80
CA ARG A 81 0.09 -14.41 12.61
C ARG A 81 1.34 -14.97 11.93
N ALA A 82 1.29 -16.19 11.41
CA ALA A 82 2.42 -16.79 10.70
C ALA A 82 2.81 -15.97 9.45
N LYS A 83 1.82 -15.54 8.66
CA LYS A 83 2.04 -14.75 7.44
C LYS A 83 2.55 -13.34 7.73
N LEU A 84 2.15 -12.75 8.86
CA LEU A 84 2.70 -11.49 9.35
C LEU A 84 4.17 -11.67 9.76
N HIS A 85 4.52 -12.70 10.52
CA HIS A 85 5.91 -12.97 10.88
C HIS A 85 6.80 -13.22 9.65
N GLU A 86 6.27 -13.90 8.63
CA GLU A 86 6.95 -14.08 7.35
C GLU A 86 7.14 -12.74 6.62
N ALA A 87 6.07 -11.94 6.46
CA ALA A 87 6.14 -10.63 5.82
C ALA A 87 7.16 -9.72 6.49
N LEU A 88 7.23 -9.76 7.81
CA LEU A 88 8.18 -9.01 8.63
C LEU A 88 9.67 -9.28 8.32
N THR A 89 10.00 -10.33 7.57
CA THR A 89 11.36 -10.62 7.06
C THR A 89 11.64 -10.01 5.68
N MET A 90 10.62 -9.45 5.03
CA MET A 90 10.64 -9.03 3.62
C MET A 90 10.90 -7.52 3.47
N THR A 91 11.68 -6.94 4.38
CA THR A 91 11.95 -5.49 4.46
C THR A 91 12.65 -4.95 3.22
N GLU A 92 13.57 -5.71 2.63
CA GLU A 92 14.30 -5.28 1.43
C GLU A 92 13.38 -5.11 0.22
N GLY A 93 12.41 -6.01 0.02
CA GLY A 93 11.44 -5.82 -1.07
C GLY A 93 10.47 -4.69 -0.80
N ALA A 94 10.05 -4.50 0.46
CA ALA A 94 9.23 -3.35 0.85
C ALA A 94 9.95 -2.03 0.56
N LYS A 95 11.24 -1.94 0.91
CA LYS A 95 12.08 -0.75 0.64
C LYS A 95 12.20 -0.48 -0.86
N ARG A 96 12.54 -1.48 -1.68
CA ARG A 96 12.63 -1.31 -3.14
C ARG A 96 11.32 -0.83 -3.76
N VAL A 97 10.19 -1.37 -3.32
CA VAL A 97 8.87 -0.94 -3.81
C VAL A 97 8.61 0.52 -3.41
N ALA A 98 8.89 0.89 -2.17
CA ALA A 98 8.73 2.27 -1.69
C ALA A 98 9.61 3.26 -2.48
N GLU A 99 10.87 2.91 -2.72
CA GLU A 99 11.80 3.70 -3.56
C GLU A 99 11.28 3.84 -5.00
N GLY A 100 10.75 2.75 -5.58
CA GLY A 100 10.14 2.76 -6.90
C GLY A 100 8.94 3.70 -6.99
N PHE A 101 8.05 3.68 -5.99
CA PHE A 101 6.93 4.63 -5.91
C PHE A 101 7.42 6.08 -5.77
N ALA A 102 8.39 6.34 -4.89
CA ALA A 102 8.95 7.68 -4.72
C ALA A 102 9.57 8.21 -6.03
N ALA A 103 10.28 7.35 -6.78
CA ALA A 103 10.89 7.70 -8.06
C ALA A 103 9.86 8.06 -9.16
N THR A 104 8.58 7.68 -8.99
CA THR A 104 7.52 8.10 -9.94
C THR A 104 7.23 9.59 -9.85
N GLY A 105 7.50 10.27 -8.73
CA GLY A 105 7.18 11.70 -8.55
C GLY A 105 5.71 12.01 -8.22
N GLY A 106 4.87 10.97 -8.05
CA GLY A 106 3.51 11.10 -7.54
C GLY A 106 2.53 11.87 -8.44
N ALA A 107 1.43 12.31 -7.85
CA ALA A 107 0.31 12.93 -8.56
C ALA A 107 0.69 14.26 -9.24
N ALA A 108 1.54 15.08 -8.61
CA ALA A 108 1.98 16.35 -9.16
C ALA A 108 2.69 16.17 -10.51
N ARG A 109 3.68 15.25 -10.58
CA ARG A 109 4.33 14.91 -11.85
C ARG A 109 3.34 14.36 -12.88
N GLY A 110 2.36 13.60 -12.43
CA GLY A 110 1.28 13.10 -13.29
C GLY A 110 0.48 14.24 -13.94
N ALA A 111 0.14 15.28 -13.18
CA ALA A 111 -0.54 16.47 -13.68
C ALA A 111 0.33 17.22 -14.70
N ASP A 112 1.61 17.46 -14.38
CA ASP A 112 2.55 18.13 -15.30
C ASP A 112 2.65 17.40 -16.64
N LEU A 113 2.78 16.06 -16.62
CA LEU A 113 2.85 15.25 -17.84
C LEU A 113 1.56 15.27 -18.65
N PHE A 114 0.41 15.33 -17.97
CA PHE A 114 -0.89 15.44 -18.62
C PHE A 114 -1.03 16.80 -19.33
N GLU A 115 -0.71 17.90 -18.64
CA GLU A 115 -0.76 19.26 -19.19
C GLU A 115 0.16 19.39 -20.41
N GLN A 116 1.41 18.94 -20.30
CA GLN A 116 2.36 18.93 -21.43
C GLN A 116 1.79 18.20 -22.65
N ARG A 117 1.13 17.06 -22.43
CA ARG A 117 0.57 16.27 -23.54
C ARG A 117 -0.61 16.97 -24.20
N VAL A 118 -1.50 17.58 -23.41
CA VAL A 118 -2.68 18.29 -23.92
C VAL A 118 -2.26 19.55 -24.70
N LEU A 119 -1.33 20.34 -24.16
CA LEU A 119 -0.83 21.56 -24.83
C LEU A 119 -0.10 21.22 -26.13
N ALA A 120 0.75 20.19 -26.14
CA ALA A 120 1.46 19.75 -27.34
C ALA A 120 0.54 19.23 -28.47
N VAL A 121 -0.67 18.74 -28.14
CA VAL A 121 -1.69 18.36 -29.14
C VAL A 121 -2.38 19.59 -29.73
N THR A 122 -2.44 20.68 -28.95
CA THR A 122 -3.16 21.89 -29.34
C THR A 122 -2.29 22.79 -30.25
N ASP A 123 -0.97 22.81 -30.02
CA ASP A 123 0.01 23.55 -30.84
C ASP A 123 0.34 22.87 -32.18
N GLY A 124 -0.05 21.59 -32.35
CA GLY A 124 0.18 20.80 -33.57
C GLY A 124 -0.98 20.81 -34.57
N LYS A 125 -1.97 21.70 -34.38
CA LYS A 125 -3.12 21.92 -35.26
C LYS A 125 -3.07 23.30 -35.88
#